data_AF-A0A645J9H9-F1
#
_entry.id   AF-A0A645J9H9-F1
#
_cell.length_a   1.000
_cell.length_b   1.000
_cell.length_c   1.000
_cell.angle_alpha   90.00
_cell.angle_beta   90.00
_cell.angle_gamma   90.00
#
_symmetry.space_group_name_H-M   'P 1'
#
loop_
_entity.id
_entity.type
_entity.pdbx_description
1 polymer ?
#
loop_
_entity_poly.entity_id
_entity_poly.type
_entity_poly.pdbx_seq_one_letter_code
_entity_poly.pdbx_strand_id
1 'polypeptide(L)' 'MLSTFGWARLAKFNMGIDTFGTSAPAKAAIEHFGFTVDKAVEFIKKAI' A
#
# COMPACT_ATOMS: atom_id res chain seq x y z
N MET A 1 10.79 -1.73 -4.41
CA MET A 1 10.48 -0.36 -4.85
C MET A 1 9.13 0.17 -4.32
N LEU A 2 8.50 -0.50 -3.34
CA LEU A 2 7.21 -0.07 -2.75
C LEU A 2 7.17 -0.18 -1.21
N SER A 3 8.32 -0.40 -0.56
CA SER A 3 8.41 -0.52 0.90
C SER A 3 8.18 0.83 1.57
N THR A 4 7.61 0.80 2.77
CA THR A 4 7.41 1.98 3.62
C THR A 4 8.71 2.54 4.20
N PHE A 5 9.82 1.80 4.08
CA PHE A 5 11.13 2.21 4.61
C PHE A 5 11.58 3.55 4.01
N GLY A 6 11.87 4.52 4.88
CA GLY A 6 12.31 5.88 4.52
C GLY A 6 11.19 6.90 4.30
N TRP A 7 9.96 6.46 4.00
CA TRP A 7 8.83 7.35 3.72
C TRP A 7 8.29 8.07 4.97
N ALA A 8 8.53 7.52 6.15
CA ALA A 8 8.18 8.15 7.44
C ALA A 8 8.81 9.56 7.63
N ARG A 9 9.88 9.88 6.89
CA ARG A 9 10.47 11.24 6.88
C ARG A 9 9.59 12.26 6.16
N LEU A 10 8.78 11.82 5.18
CA LEU A 10 8.01 12.69 4.29
C LEU A 10 6.52 12.66 4.60
N ALA A 11 5.99 11.52 5.05
CA ALA A 11 4.58 11.36 5.34
C ALA A 11 4.35 10.65 6.68
N LYS A 12 3.36 11.15 7.44
CA LYS A 12 2.95 10.60 8.74
C LYS A 12 2.35 9.19 8.62
N PHE A 13 1.66 8.92 7.52
CA PHE A 13 1.03 7.64 7.24
C PHE A 13 1.51 7.14 5.88
N ASN A 14 1.93 5.88 5.82
CA ASN A 14 2.57 5.29 4.64
C ASN A 14 1.86 3.99 4.27
N MET A 15 1.33 3.94 3.05
CA MET A 15 0.72 2.74 2.47
C MET A 15 1.70 2.17 1.44
N GLY A 16 2.29 1.02 1.76
CA GLY A 16 3.35 0.38 0.99
C GLY A 16 3.22 -1.14 0.96
N ILE A 17 4.15 -1.80 0.27
CA ILE A 17 4.32 -3.26 0.25
C ILE A 17 5.67 -3.57 0.88
N ASP A 18 5.64 -4.12 2.10
CA ASP A 18 6.85 -4.53 2.84
C ASP A 18 7.15 -6.04 2.68
N THR A 19 6.40 -6.72 1.82
CA THR A 19 6.62 -8.11 1.42
C THR A 19 7.15 -8.21 -0.01
N PHE A 20 7.60 -9.40 -0.40
CA PHE A 20 7.92 -9.67 -1.80
C PHE A 20 6.67 -9.59 -2.69
N GLY A 21 6.91 -9.39 -3.99
CA GLY A 21 5.87 -9.37 -5.01
C GLY A 21 5.18 -10.73 -5.16
N THR A 22 4.10 -10.74 -5.95
CA THR A 22 3.36 -11.96 -6.30
C THR A 22 3.41 -12.18 -7.81
N SER A 23 3.40 -13.43 -8.24
CA SER A 23 3.34 -13.78 -9.66
C SER A 23 1.87 -13.83 -10.10
N ALA A 24 1.37 -12.71 -10.58
CA ALA A 24 -0.01 -12.56 -11.04
C ALA A 24 -0.12 -11.43 -12.06
N PRO A 25 -1.21 -11.37 -12.86
CA PRO A 25 -1.52 -10.20 -13.67
C PRO A 25 -1.59 -8.94 -12.79
N ALA A 26 -1.16 -7.80 -13.33
CA ALA A 26 -1.03 -6.55 -12.57
C ALA A 26 -2.29 -6.19 -11.79
N LYS A 27 -3.48 -6.34 -12.40
CA LYS A 27 -4.76 -6.06 -11.73
C LYS A 27 -4.98 -6.92 -10.48
N ALA A 28 -4.73 -8.23 -10.60
CA ALA A 28 -4.87 -9.16 -9.48
C ALA A 28 -3.81 -8.91 -8.40
N ALA A 29 -2.58 -8.54 -8.79
CA ALA A 29 -1.52 -8.18 -7.85
C ALA A 29 -1.88 -6.90 -7.07
N ILE A 30 -2.38 -5.86 -7.75
CA ILE A 30 -2.80 -4.60 -7.14
C ILE A 30 -3.94 -4.82 -6.13
N GLU A 31 -4.94 -5.62 -6.51
CA GLU A 31 -6.05 -5.99 -5.62
C GLU A 31 -5.54 -6.80 -4.41
N HIS A 32 -4.62 -7.75 -4.61
CA HIS A 32 -4.03 -8.55 -3.55
C HIS A 32 -3.27 -7.71 -2.52
N PHE A 33 -2.50 -6.72 -2.98
CA PHE A 33 -1.78 -5.79 -2.10
C PHE A 33 -2.67 -4.66 -1.55
N GLY A 34 -3.96 -4.64 -1.90
CA GLY A 34 -4.91 -3.66 -1.41
C GLY A 34 -4.66 -2.24 -1.92
N PHE A 35 -3.97 -2.07 -3.05
CA PHE A 35 -3.77 -0.77 -3.69
C PHE A 35 -5.00 -0.36 -4.52
N THR A 36 -6.14 -0.33 -3.86
CA THR A 36 -7.44 0.10 -4.43
C THR A 36 -7.92 1.36 -3.72
N VAL A 37 -8.79 2.11 -4.39
CA VAL A 37 -9.32 3.38 -3.86
C VAL A 37 -10.06 3.14 -2.54
N ASP A 38 -10.88 2.08 -2.47
CA ASP A 38 -11.63 1.73 -1.27
C ASP A 38 -10.71 1.45 -0.08
N LYS A 39 -9.63 0.69 -0.30
CA LYS A 39 -8.63 0.38 0.74
C LYS A 39 -7.83 1.61 1.16
N ALA A 40 -7.54 2.53 0.24
CA ALA A 40 -6.91 3.80 0.57
C ALA A 40 -7.83 4.68 1.45
N VAL A 41 -9.12 4.73 1.14
CA VAL A 41 -10.11 5.44 1.97
C VAL A 41 -10.24 4.81 3.35
N GLU A 42 -10.32 3.47 3.45
CA GLU A 42 -10.31 2.75 4.73
C GLU A 42 -9.05 3.04 5.55
N PHE A 43 -7.89 3.06 4.88
CA PHE A 43 -6.61 3.34 5.53
C PHE A 43 -6.58 4.74 6.15
N ILE A 44 -7.00 5.76 5.40
CA ILE A 44 -7.03 7.14 5.88
C ILE A 44 -8.03 7.29 7.04
N LYS A 45 -9.22 6.69 6.94
CA LYS A 45 -10.23 6.72 8.02
C LYS A 45 -9.76 6.08 9.33
N LYS A 46 -8.84 5.12 9.27
CA LYS A 46 -8.24 4.49 10.47
C LYS A 46 -7.05 5.29 11.02
N ALA A 47 -6.42 6.10 10.17
CA ALA A 47 -5.22 6.84 10.50
C ALA A 47 -5.52 8.21 11.15
N ILE A 48 -6.68 8.80 10.85
CA ILE A 48 -7.18 10.07 11.43
C ILE A 48 -8.09 9.74 12.62
#